data_AF-A0A9X8VKF6-F1
#
_entry.id   AF-A0A9X8VKF6-F1
#
_cell.length_a   1.000
_cell.length_b   1.000
_cell.length_c   1.000
_cell.angle_alpha   90.00
_cell.angle_beta   90.00
_cell.angle_gamma   90.00
#
_symmetry.space_group_name_H-M   'P 1'
#
loop_
_entity.id
_entity.type
_entity.pdbx_description
1 polymer ?
#
loop_
_entity_poly.entity_id
_entity_poly.type
_entity_poly.pdbx_seq_one_letter_code
_entity_poly.pdbx_strand_id
1 'polypeptide(L)'
;AILAGMLYGLDNALPLPEPVTGNGLEQEGLPLPIRQSDALYEFEHQHALTHYLGERFTQVYHACKTDELLQFERRVTETEIDWMLKNA
;
A
#
# COMPACT_ATOMS: atom_id res chain seq x y z
N ALA A 1 -4.43 -7.89 8.57
CA ALA A 1 -3.89 -8.19 7.23
C ALA A 1 -2.81 -9.27 7.25
N ILE A 2 -1.76 -9.18 8.07
CA ILE A 2 -0.66 -10.18 8.10
C ILE A 2 -1.18 -11.61 8.30
N LEU A 3 -2.00 -11.86 9.33
CA LEU A 3 -2.57 -13.19 9.57
C LEU A 3 -3.42 -13.69 8.38
N ALA A 4 -4.18 -12.81 7.73
CA ALA A 4 -4.95 -13.17 6.54
C ALA A 4 -4.05 -13.61 5.37
N GLY A 5 -2.91 -12.92 5.17
CA GLY A 5 -1.92 -13.33 4.18
C GLY A 5 -1.26 -14.67 4.51
N MET A 6 -0.94 -14.91 5.79
CA MET A 6 -0.43 -16.22 6.24
C MET A 6 -1.44 -17.33 6.03
N LEU A 7 -2.70 -17.13 6.41
CA LEU A 7 -3.78 -18.11 6.20
C LEU A 7 -3.99 -18.38 4.71
N TYR A 8 -4.04 -17.34 3.88
CA TYR A 8 -4.13 -17.51 2.42
C TYR A 8 -3.00 -18.37 1.86
N GLY A 9 -1.76 -18.15 2.30
CA GLY A 9 -0.61 -18.97 1.87
C GLY A 9 -0.58 -20.39 2.44
N LEU A 10 -1.26 -20.66 3.57
CA LEU A 10 -1.41 -22.01 4.11
C LEU A 10 -2.54 -22.79 3.39
N ASP A 11 -3.62 -22.09 3.03
CA ASP A 11 -4.77 -22.66 2.33
C ASP A 11 -4.50 -22.88 0.83
N ASN A 12 -3.52 -22.15 0.26
CA ASN A 12 -3.16 -22.20 -1.15
C ASN A 12 -1.70 -22.59 -1.30
N ALA A 13 -1.40 -23.62 -2.10
CA ALA A 13 -0.04 -24.05 -2.41
C ALA A 13 0.66 -23.06 -3.37
N LEU A 14 1.00 -21.87 -2.85
CA LEU A 14 1.68 -20.82 -3.60
C LEU A 14 3.17 -21.16 -3.76
N PRO A 15 3.78 -20.88 -4.93
CA PRO A 15 5.22 -21.03 -5.10
C PRO A 15 5.95 -20.03 -4.18
N LEU A 16 6.88 -20.54 -3.38
CA LEU A 16 7.82 -19.69 -2.64
C LEU A 16 8.99 -19.33 -3.57
N PRO A 17 9.31 -18.04 -3.75
CA PRO A 17 10.52 -17.65 -4.46
C PRO A 17 11.76 -18.06 -3.66
N GLU A 18 12.89 -18.20 -4.35
CA GLU A 18 14.16 -18.45 -3.70
C GLU A 18 14.49 -17.33 -2.69
N PRO A 19 15.09 -17.66 -1.54
CA PRO A 19 15.48 -16.65 -0.56
C PRO A 19 16.46 -15.65 -1.15
N VAL A 20 16.20 -14.37 -0.94
CA VAL A 20 17.17 -13.32 -1.25
C VAL A 20 18.37 -13.46 -0.32
N THR A 21 19.58 -13.46 -0.89
CA THR A 21 20.85 -13.52 -0.14
C THR A 21 21.69 -12.28 -0.39
N GLY A 22 22.49 -11.84 0.60
CA GLY A 22 23.30 -10.63 0.47
C GLY A 22 22.54 -9.33 0.76
N ASN A 23 22.93 -8.23 0.11
CA ASN A 23 22.36 -6.90 0.32
C ASN A 23 21.05 -6.72 -0.45
N GLY A 24 19.90 -6.72 0.23
CA GLY A 24 18.58 -6.56 -0.40
C GLY A 24 18.36 -5.27 -1.19
N LEU A 25 19.17 -4.22 -1.00
CA LEU A 25 19.10 -2.99 -1.81
C LEU A 25 19.70 -3.15 -3.22
N GLU A 26 20.55 -4.15 -3.42
CA GLU A 26 21.20 -4.45 -4.70
C GLU A 26 20.45 -5.55 -5.48
N GLN A 27 19.35 -6.06 -4.93
CA GLN A 27 18.62 -7.20 -5.47
C GLN A 27 17.38 -6.73 -6.22
N GLU A 28 17.02 -7.43 -7.29
CA GLU A 28 15.74 -7.25 -7.95
C GLU A 28 14.62 -7.83 -7.07
N GLY A 29 13.50 -7.12 -7.00
CA GLY A 29 12.34 -7.54 -6.22
C GLY A 29 11.07 -6.84 -6.67
N LEU A 30 9.92 -7.36 -6.24
CA LEU A 30 8.64 -6.69 -6.47
C LEU A 30 8.60 -5.42 -5.62
N PRO A 31 8.45 -4.22 -6.24
CA PRO A 31 8.43 -2.99 -5.48
C PRO A 31 7.15 -2.92 -4.65
N LEU A 32 7.29 -2.49 -3.39
CA LEU A 32 6.13 -2.11 -2.59
C LEU A 32 5.59 -0.76 -3.07
N PRO A 33 4.28 -0.50 -2.96
CA PRO A 33 3.71 0.81 -3.20
C PRO A 33 4.42 1.88 -2.36
N ILE A 34 4.95 2.92 -3.02
CA ILE A 34 5.64 4.04 -2.36
C ILE A 34 4.72 5.24 -2.12
N ARG A 35 3.53 5.25 -2.76
CA ARG A 35 2.46 6.21 -2.48
C ARG A 35 1.27 5.50 -1.85
N GLN A 36 0.59 6.19 -0.94
CA GLN A 36 -0.65 5.68 -0.35
C GLN A 36 -1.75 5.48 -1.40
N SER A 37 -1.79 6.29 -2.46
CA SER A 37 -2.71 6.10 -3.59
C SER A 37 -2.58 4.71 -4.21
N ASP A 38 -1.34 4.29 -4.43
CA ASP A 38 -1.02 3.03 -5.09
C ASP A 38 -1.33 1.87 -4.14
N ALA A 39 -1.04 2.01 -2.85
CA ALA A 39 -1.40 1.02 -1.83
C ALA A 39 -2.94 0.84 -1.70
N LEU A 40 -3.71 1.92 -1.80
CA LEU A 40 -5.18 1.86 -1.77
C LEU A 40 -5.74 1.21 -3.03
N TYR A 41 -5.17 1.52 -4.20
CA TYR A 41 -5.52 0.85 -5.45
C TYR A 41 -5.26 -0.66 -5.36
N GLU A 42 -4.07 -1.09 -4.92
CA GLU A 42 -3.78 -2.52 -4.75
C GLU A 42 -4.69 -3.19 -3.71
N PHE A 43 -5.04 -2.48 -2.63
CA PHE A 43 -5.94 -2.99 -1.60
C PHE A 43 -7.36 -3.23 -2.12
N GLU A 44 -7.90 -2.32 -2.93
CA GLU A 44 -9.23 -2.45 -3.55
C GLU A 44 -9.32 -3.68 -4.47
N HIS A 45 -8.24 -4.02 -5.17
CA HIS A 45 -8.17 -5.14 -6.10
C HIS A 45 -7.77 -6.47 -5.44
N GLN A 46 -7.45 -6.49 -4.14
CA GLN A 46 -6.99 -7.68 -3.45
C GLN A 46 -8.15 -8.51 -2.87
N HIS A 47 -8.75 -9.36 -3.70
CA HIS A 47 -9.90 -10.19 -3.33
C HIS A 47 -9.61 -11.16 -2.17
N ALA A 48 -8.42 -11.77 -2.10
CA ALA A 48 -8.09 -12.70 -1.02
C ALA A 48 -8.09 -12.00 0.34
N LEU A 49 -7.50 -10.81 0.42
CA LEU A 49 -7.47 -10.03 1.64
C LEU A 49 -8.88 -9.57 2.05
N THR A 50 -9.72 -9.18 1.07
CA THR A 50 -11.12 -8.82 1.32
C THR A 50 -11.94 -9.99 1.85
N HIS A 51 -11.71 -11.20 1.35
CA HIS A 51 -12.37 -12.41 1.87
C HIS A 51 -12.10 -12.62 3.36
N TYR A 52 -10.84 -12.54 3.78
CA TYR A 52 -10.46 -12.78 5.19
C TYR A 52 -10.74 -11.61 6.13
N LEU A 53 -10.63 -10.36 5.66
CA LEU A 53 -10.90 -9.18 6.48
C LEU A 53 -12.39 -8.83 6.57
N GLY A 54 -13.17 -9.32 5.61
CA GLY A 54 -14.60 -9.06 5.48
C GLY A 54 -14.89 -7.82 4.65
N GLU A 55 -15.87 -7.95 3.75
CA GLU A 55 -16.25 -6.93 2.77
C GLU A 55 -16.54 -5.56 3.42
N ARG A 56 -17.34 -5.54 4.50
CA ARG A 56 -17.70 -4.29 5.18
C ARG A 56 -16.48 -3.58 5.77
N PHE A 57 -15.54 -4.32 6.35
CA PHE A 57 -14.33 -3.72 6.93
C PHE A 57 -13.47 -3.12 5.81
N THR A 58 -13.23 -3.88 4.74
CA THR A 58 -12.44 -3.42 3.59
C THR A 58 -13.03 -2.15 2.98
N GLN A 59 -14.35 -2.11 2.75
CA GLN A 59 -15.04 -0.95 2.18
C GLN A 59 -14.89 0.29 3.06
N VAL A 60 -15.14 0.17 4.36
CA VAL A 60 -15.04 1.31 5.30
C VAL A 60 -13.60 1.78 5.43
N TYR A 61 -12.65 0.86 5.55
CA TYR A 61 -11.23 1.20 5.65
C TYR A 61 -10.75 1.94 4.40
N HIS A 62 -11.09 1.43 3.22
CA HIS A 62 -10.74 2.07 1.95
C HIS A 62 -11.32 3.49 1.87
N ALA A 63 -12.62 3.65 2.14
CA ALA A 63 -13.28 4.96 2.11
C ALA A 63 -12.62 5.97 3.07
N CYS A 64 -12.32 5.56 4.31
CA CYS A 64 -11.64 6.43 5.27
C CYS A 64 -10.24 6.84 4.78
N LYS A 65 -9.44 5.87 4.29
CA LYS A 65 -8.08 6.15 3.85
C LYS A 65 -8.00 6.96 2.56
N THR A 66 -8.99 6.81 1.68
CA THR A 66 -9.13 7.67 0.50
C THR A 66 -9.46 9.10 0.91
N ASP A 67 -10.39 9.32 1.84
CA ASP A 67 -10.69 10.67 2.32
C ASP A 67 -9.49 11.30 3.03
N GLU A 68 -8.81 10.57 3.92
CA GLU A 68 -7.58 11.02 4.56
C GLU A 68 -6.51 11.46 3.52
N LEU A 69 -6.33 10.66 2.46
CA LEU A 69 -5.39 10.99 1.38
C LEU A 69 -5.82 12.27 0.63
N LEU A 70 -7.10 12.42 0.31
CA LEU A 70 -7.61 13.63 -0.33
C LEU A 70 -7.40 14.88 0.53
N GLN A 71 -7.55 14.77 1.86
CA GLN A 71 -7.27 15.88 2.77
C GLN A 71 -5.78 16.20 2.82
N PHE A 72 -4.92 15.18 2.82
CA PHE A 72 -3.47 15.35 2.77
C PHE A 72 -3.02 16.07 1.49
N GLU A 73 -3.47 15.60 0.32
CA GLU A 73 -3.05 16.13 -0.99
C GLU A 73 -3.55 17.56 -1.26
N ARG A 74 -4.58 18.02 -0.55
CA ARG A 74 -5.08 19.41 -0.64
C ARG A 74 -4.25 20.40 0.19
N ARG A 75 -3.37 19.92 1.07
CA ARG A 75 -2.63 20.77 1.97
C ARG A 75 -1.33 21.24 1.33
N VAL A 76 -1.26 22.53 1.02
CA VAL A 76 0.00 23.17 0.62
C VAL A 76 0.95 23.21 1.80
N THR A 77 2.14 22.65 1.63
CA THR A 77 3.19 22.56 2.64
C THR A 77 4.07 23.81 2.64
N GLU A 78 4.73 24.07 3.77
CA GLU A 78 5.70 25.17 3.87
C GLU A 78 6.83 25.03 2.85
N THR A 79 7.28 23.80 2.57
CA THR A 79 8.29 23.51 1.55
C THR A 79 7.84 23.94 0.15
N GLU A 80 6.60 23.65 -0.22
CA GLU A 80 6.03 24.05 -1.51
C GLU A 80 5.90 25.57 -1.62
N ILE A 81 5.47 26.24 -0.54
CA ILE A 81 5.42 27.70 -0.46
C ILE A 81 6.83 28.28 -0.65
N ASP A 82 7.80 27.76 0.09
CA ASP A 82 9.20 28.20 0.03
C ASP A 82 9.78 28.04 -1.38
N TRP A 83 9.54 26.91 -2.05
CA TRP A 83 10.03 26.67 -3.40
C TRP A 83 9.36 27.56 -4.44
N MET A 84 8.05 27.77 -4.32
CA MET A 84 7.30 28.58 -5.27
C MET A 84 7.57 30.08 -5.11
N LEU A 85 7.80 30.57 -3.89
CA LEU A 85 8.00 31.99 -3.62
C LEU A 85 9.48 32.43 -3.62
N LYS A 86 10.44 31.52 -3.39
CA LYS A 86 11.88 31.86 -3.49
C LYS A 86 12.40 31.82 -4.94
N ASN A 87 11.67 31.18 -5.85
CA ASN A 87 12.01 31.10 -7.28
C ASN A 87 11.06 31.93 -8.18
N ALA A 88 10.18 32.76 -7.60
CA ALA A 88 9.29 33.69 -8.32
C ALA A 88 9.90 35.09 -8.43
#